data_AF-A0A7S2PMF5-F1
#
_entry.id   AF-A0A7S2PMF5-F1
#
_cell.length_a   1.000
_cell.length_b   1.000
_cell.length_c   1.000
_cell.angle_alpha   90.00
_cell.angle_beta   90.00
_cell.angle_gamma   90.00
#
_symmetry.space_group_name_H-M   'P 1'
#
loop_
_entity.id
_entity.type
_entity.pdbx_description
1 polymer ?
#
loop_
_entity_poly.entity_id
_entity_poly.type
_entity_poly.pdbx_seq_one_letter_code
_entity_poly.pdbx_strand_id
1 'polypeptide(L)'
;AVVGVDARLEHTLARSAKEGVVILGLIVGARIIAATEAGLYYEDADSLRMSDVLDPAGTKRGSRMARDRLREEYEASVQGALEELQQGEYTVRWRQTWACFKALHPVVQVMRLHLVASPILNTLSLSCSTFGALAVSAFFLKTTSFGTGSSEECPRENPVILVIVDIMLPLFASFVVWLPMVFGLMLHRRPVAYVEDPDRRIMMVARKFTLDMVMGAAYLVLDFVCILVIITFLANVTLTDAYHWLISAALLLLRSWLLWPLVLALVWRFCASRSMRSPGLQQVAAEALQRVHEAEEVLRMEEEEESDQRPPWMR
;
A
#
# COMPACT_ATOMS: atom_id res chain seq x y z
N ALA A 1 -33.86 -24.89 27.00
CA ALA A 1 -32.48 -24.47 27.30
C ALA A 1 -31.89 -23.86 26.05
N VAL A 2 -31.29 -22.68 26.21
CA VAL A 2 -30.50 -21.90 25.22
C VAL A 2 -31.28 -21.45 23.98
N VAL A 3 -31.75 -20.19 23.98
CA VAL A 3 -31.34 -19.13 23.04
C VAL A 3 -31.85 -17.82 23.63
N GLY A 4 -30.92 -17.02 24.12
CA GLY A 4 -31.14 -15.67 24.64
C GLY A 4 -29.79 -14.98 24.68
N VAL A 5 -29.12 -14.94 23.52
CA VAL A 5 -27.92 -14.10 23.36
C VAL A 5 -28.43 -12.68 23.45
N ASP A 6 -28.11 -12.07 24.59
CA ASP A 6 -28.55 -10.75 25.00
C ASP A 6 -28.18 -9.73 23.92
N ALA A 7 -29.18 -9.06 23.33
CA ALA A 7 -28.98 -8.07 22.27
C ALA A 7 -28.01 -6.94 22.69
N ARG A 8 -27.78 -6.77 24.00
CA ARG A 8 -26.71 -5.90 24.53
C ARG A 8 -25.32 -6.36 24.15
N LEU A 9 -25.04 -7.67 24.13
CA LEU A 9 -23.72 -8.24 23.86
C LEU A 9 -23.33 -8.11 22.37
N GLU A 10 -24.28 -8.32 21.45
CA GLU A 10 -24.06 -8.04 20.03
C GLU A 10 -23.84 -6.55 19.78
N HIS A 11 -24.54 -5.68 20.51
CA HIS A 11 -24.37 -4.25 20.37
C HIS A 11 -23.02 -3.75 20.93
N THR A 12 -22.48 -4.35 22.00
CA THR A 12 -21.12 -4.06 22.49
C THR A 12 -20.03 -4.66 21.60
N LEU A 13 -20.20 -5.87 21.06
CA LEU A 13 -19.27 -6.48 20.11
C LEU A 13 -19.21 -5.71 18.78
N ALA A 14 -20.35 -5.27 18.25
CA ALA A 14 -20.39 -4.44 17.04
C ALA A 14 -19.80 -3.04 17.27
N ARG A 15 -19.92 -2.49 18.48
CA ARG A 15 -19.28 -1.21 18.86
C ARG A 15 -17.77 -1.37 19.03
N SER A 16 -17.34 -2.45 19.69
CA SER A 16 -15.93 -2.81 19.88
C SER A 16 -15.23 -3.15 18.56
N ALA A 17 -15.91 -3.80 17.61
CA ALA A 17 -15.36 -4.04 16.27
C ALA A 17 -15.21 -2.75 15.46
N LYS A 18 -16.17 -1.81 15.55
CA LYS A 18 -16.07 -0.50 14.90
C LYS A 18 -14.97 0.36 15.54
N GLU A 19 -14.85 0.35 16.86
CA GLU A 19 -13.78 1.03 17.60
C GLU A 19 -12.42 0.38 17.31
N GLY A 20 -12.35 -0.94 17.23
CA GLY A 20 -11.15 -1.69 16.87
C GLY A 20 -10.64 -1.41 15.47
N VAL A 21 -11.51 -1.25 14.47
CA VAL A 21 -11.12 -0.84 13.11
C VAL A 21 -10.57 0.59 13.09
N VAL A 22 -11.12 1.49 13.92
CA VAL A 22 -10.64 2.87 14.03
C VAL A 22 -9.31 2.93 14.78
N ILE A 23 -9.14 2.15 15.85
CA ILE A 23 -7.89 2.04 16.61
C ILE A 23 -6.79 1.40 15.77
N LEU A 24 -7.09 0.27 15.11
CA LEU A 24 -6.17 -0.38 14.19
C LEU A 24 -5.82 0.55 13.03
N GLY A 25 -6.82 1.29 12.51
CA GLY A 25 -6.62 2.39 11.59
C GLY A 25 -5.58 3.36 12.15
N LEU A 26 -5.84 4.00 13.29
CA LEU A 26 -4.96 5.01 13.88
C LEU A 26 -3.55 4.49 14.15
N ILE A 27 -3.40 3.26 14.65
CA ILE A 27 -2.10 2.62 14.89
C ILE A 27 -1.38 2.36 13.57
N VAL A 28 -2.09 1.82 12.57
CA VAL A 28 -1.53 1.59 11.23
C VAL A 28 -1.20 2.91 10.56
N GLY A 29 -2.00 3.94 10.70
CA GLY A 29 -1.74 5.27 10.16
C GLY A 29 -0.59 5.97 10.85
N ALA A 30 -0.49 5.90 12.17
CA ALA A 30 0.65 6.41 12.94
C ALA A 30 1.93 5.66 12.56
N ARG A 31 1.87 4.33 12.42
CA ARG A 31 3.00 3.52 11.93
C ARG A 31 3.33 3.80 10.48
N ILE A 32 2.34 4.02 9.61
CA ILE A 32 2.56 4.41 8.21
C ILE A 32 3.20 5.78 8.17
N ILE A 33 2.76 6.76 8.96
CA ILE A 33 3.35 8.11 9.01
C ILE A 33 4.79 8.03 9.54
N ALA A 34 5.01 7.38 10.68
CA ALA A 34 6.35 7.15 11.25
C ALA A 34 7.26 6.39 10.28
N ALA A 35 6.76 5.34 9.63
CA ALA A 35 7.50 4.59 8.60
C ALA A 35 7.61 5.34 7.26
N THR A 36 6.81 6.38 7.01
CA THR A 36 6.96 7.24 5.83
C THR A 36 8.04 8.26 6.07
N GLU A 37 8.07 8.84 7.27
CA GLU A 37 9.12 9.75 7.69
C GLU A 37 10.44 8.99 7.80
N ALA A 38 10.50 7.86 8.49
CA ALA A 38 11.69 6.99 8.52
C ALA A 38 12.00 6.35 7.15
N GLY A 39 10.97 6.02 6.36
CA GLY A 39 11.10 5.37 5.04
C GLY A 39 11.67 6.27 3.95
N LEU A 40 11.41 7.59 4.02
CA LEU A 40 12.05 8.59 3.16
C LEU A 40 13.57 8.69 3.42
N TYR A 41 14.06 8.17 4.56
CA TYR A 41 15.49 8.07 4.88
C TYR A 41 16.05 6.65 4.67
N TYR A 42 15.20 5.63 4.48
CA TYR A 42 15.64 4.24 4.25
C TYR A 42 16.25 4.01 2.86
N GLU A 43 15.94 4.84 1.86
CA GLU A 43 16.65 4.81 0.56
C GLU A 43 18.16 5.02 0.72
N ASP A 44 18.60 5.70 1.79
CA ASP A 44 20.02 5.85 2.12
C ASP A 44 20.59 4.62 2.87
N ALA A 45 19.78 3.93 3.69
CA ALA A 45 20.21 2.81 4.53
C ALA A 45 20.37 1.47 3.77
N ASP A 46 19.61 1.22 2.70
CA ASP A 46 19.81 0.03 1.87
C ASP A 46 21.00 0.16 0.90
N SER A 47 21.40 1.40 0.56
CA SER A 47 22.69 1.64 -0.10
C SER A 47 23.88 1.21 0.78
N LEU A 48 23.74 1.37 2.10
CA LEU A 48 24.71 0.92 3.10
C LEU A 48 24.71 -0.62 3.24
N ARG A 49 23.56 -1.29 3.17
CA ARG A 49 23.49 -2.78 3.23
C ARG A 49 24.11 -3.48 2.03
N MET A 50 24.01 -2.91 0.83
CA MET A 50 24.68 -3.47 -0.34
C MET A 50 26.21 -3.30 -0.26
N SER A 51 26.67 -2.24 0.41
CA SER A 51 28.10 -2.03 0.71
C SER A 51 28.64 -2.97 1.80
N ASP A 52 27.77 -3.40 2.74
CA ASP A 52 28.12 -4.32 3.83
C ASP A 52 28.47 -5.75 3.35
N VAL A 53 28.02 -6.15 2.15
CA VAL A 53 28.34 -7.46 1.56
C VAL A 53 29.76 -7.49 0.95
N LEU A 54 30.33 -6.32 0.63
CA LEU A 54 31.63 -6.20 -0.03
C LEU A 54 32.81 -5.97 0.93
N ASP A 55 32.55 -5.66 2.21
CA ASP A 55 33.60 -5.52 3.23
C ASP A 55 33.12 -6.04 4.62
N PRO A 56 33.36 -7.31 4.95
CA PRO A 56 32.88 -7.92 6.19
C PRO A 56 33.65 -7.48 7.45
N ALA A 57 34.78 -6.77 7.32
CA ALA A 57 35.64 -6.41 8.46
C ALA A 57 35.46 -4.96 8.94
N GLY A 58 35.04 -4.03 8.06
CA GLY A 58 34.85 -2.61 8.40
C GLY A 58 33.46 -2.20 8.92
N THR A 59 32.45 -3.06 8.78
CA THR A 59 31.03 -2.64 8.70
C THR A 59 30.21 -2.85 9.96
N LYS A 60 30.68 -3.66 10.93
CA LYS A 60 29.99 -3.81 12.24
C LYS A 60 29.78 -2.47 12.96
N ARG A 61 30.72 -1.51 12.82
CA ARG A 61 30.63 -0.20 13.48
C ARG A 61 29.66 0.76 12.77
N GLY A 62 29.63 0.74 11.44
CA GLY A 62 28.72 1.56 10.62
C GLY A 62 27.26 1.12 10.76
N SER A 63 27.00 -0.19 10.72
CA SER A 63 25.65 -0.75 10.91
C SER A 63 25.06 -0.47 12.30
N ARG A 64 25.91 -0.40 13.34
CA ARG A 64 25.48 0.00 14.69
C ARG A 64 25.10 1.48 14.74
N MET A 65 25.98 2.37 14.28
CA MET A 65 25.68 3.81 14.25
C MET A 65 24.44 4.17 13.42
N ALA A 66 24.22 3.50 12.28
CA ALA A 66 23.02 3.73 11.46
C ALA A 66 21.74 3.29 12.19
N ARG A 67 21.79 2.15 12.89
CA ARG A 67 20.67 1.69 13.73
C ARG A 67 20.40 2.63 14.90
N ASP A 68 21.45 3.10 15.57
CA ASP A 68 21.32 4.00 16.72
C ASP A 68 20.71 5.35 16.29
N ARG A 69 21.08 5.89 15.12
CA ARG A 69 20.46 7.11 14.58
C ARG A 69 18.99 6.94 14.21
N LEU A 70 18.66 5.88 13.48
CA LEU A 70 17.25 5.57 13.13
C LEU A 70 16.40 5.39 14.38
N ARG A 71 17.00 4.82 15.43
CA ARG A 71 16.38 4.63 16.72
C ARG A 71 16.13 5.96 17.43
N GLU A 72 17.15 6.81 17.55
CA GLU A 72 17.00 8.15 18.14
C GLU A 72 15.92 8.97 17.42
N GLU A 73 15.87 8.91 16.09
CA GLU A 73 14.83 9.57 15.29
C GLU A 73 13.44 8.99 15.54
N TYR A 74 13.32 7.66 15.65
CA TYR A 74 12.06 7.00 15.96
C TYR A 74 11.58 7.34 17.38
N GLU A 75 12.45 7.28 18.38
CA GLU A 75 12.14 7.64 19.77
C GLU A 75 11.71 9.11 19.87
N ALA A 76 12.41 10.02 19.19
CA ALA A 76 12.04 11.44 19.12
C ALA A 76 10.67 11.65 18.43
N SER A 77 10.38 10.91 17.35
CA SER A 77 9.09 10.96 16.65
C SER A 77 7.94 10.45 17.53
N VAL A 78 8.15 9.35 18.25
CA VAL A 78 7.16 8.76 19.17
C VAL A 78 6.91 9.68 20.36
N GLN A 79 7.95 10.23 20.98
CA GLN A 79 7.82 11.19 22.07
C GLN A 79 7.09 12.46 21.61
N GLY A 80 7.45 13.02 20.46
CA GLY A 80 6.74 14.16 19.88
C GLY A 80 5.25 13.86 19.65
N ALA A 81 4.92 12.67 19.15
CA ALA A 81 3.53 12.26 18.96
C ALA A 81 2.75 12.09 20.29
N LEU A 82 3.41 11.58 21.34
CA LEU A 82 2.85 11.46 22.69
C LEU A 82 2.59 12.82 23.33
N GLU A 83 3.54 13.75 23.23
CA GLU A 83 3.39 15.11 23.75
C GLU A 83 2.25 15.85 23.03
N GLU A 84 2.16 15.73 21.70
CA GLU A 84 1.04 16.30 20.93
C GLU A 84 -0.30 15.68 21.34
N LEU A 85 -0.34 14.37 21.63
CA LEU A 85 -1.54 13.69 22.13
C LEU A 85 -1.95 14.20 23.51
N GLN A 86 -1.00 14.39 24.43
CA GLN A 86 -1.25 14.85 25.79
C GLN A 86 -1.70 16.32 25.85
N GLN A 87 -1.16 17.18 24.97
CA GLN A 87 -1.52 18.60 24.93
C GLN A 87 -2.92 18.85 24.35
N GLY A 88 -3.57 17.83 23.76
CA GLY A 88 -4.90 17.98 23.16
C GLY A 88 -4.95 18.89 21.92
N GLU A 89 -3.80 19.43 21.49
CA GLU A 89 -3.65 20.28 20.32
C GLU A 89 -3.40 19.46 19.05
N TYR A 90 -4.10 18.35 18.88
CA TYR A 90 -4.08 17.58 17.63
C TYR A 90 -4.90 18.28 16.54
N THR A 91 -4.42 19.46 16.14
CA THR A 91 -4.85 20.06 14.88
C THR A 91 -4.21 19.24 13.78
N VAL A 92 -5.00 18.49 13.01
CA VAL A 92 -4.48 17.75 11.85
C VAL A 92 -3.91 18.78 10.87
N ARG A 93 -2.60 19.00 10.94
CA ARG A 93 -1.93 20.02 10.14
C ARG A 93 -1.95 19.57 8.68
N TRP A 94 -1.99 20.53 7.76
CA TRP A 94 -1.89 20.25 6.32
C TRP A 94 -0.63 19.42 6.00
N ARG A 95 0.43 19.59 6.80
CA ARG A 95 1.66 18.77 6.76
C ARG A 95 1.40 17.27 6.91
N GLN A 96 0.58 16.85 7.88
CA GLN A 96 0.25 15.43 8.08
C GLN A 96 -0.56 14.87 6.90
N THR A 97 -1.49 15.66 6.37
CA THR A 97 -2.25 15.27 5.17
C THR A 97 -1.34 15.12 3.95
N TRP A 98 -0.38 16.03 3.79
CA TRP A 98 0.64 15.94 2.73
C TRP A 98 1.56 14.73 2.90
N ALA A 99 1.98 14.43 4.13
CA ALA A 99 2.76 13.23 4.44
C ALA A 99 1.97 11.95 4.09
N CYS A 100 0.69 11.88 4.45
CA CYS A 100 -0.20 10.78 4.08
C CYS A 100 -0.37 10.67 2.56
N PHE A 101 -0.54 11.79 1.85
CA PHE A 101 -0.63 11.81 0.39
C PHE A 101 0.63 11.23 -0.25
N LYS A 102 1.82 11.65 0.20
CA LYS A 102 3.09 11.07 -0.26
C LYS A 102 3.19 9.59 0.06
N ALA A 103 2.79 9.17 1.25
CA ALA A 103 2.80 7.76 1.67
C ALA A 103 1.89 6.87 0.82
N LEU A 104 0.77 7.42 0.39
CA LEU A 104 -0.24 6.74 -0.43
C LEU A 104 0.04 6.83 -1.93
N HIS A 105 1.08 7.56 -2.34
CA HIS A 105 1.42 7.71 -3.74
C HIS A 105 1.90 6.35 -4.30
N PRO A 106 1.36 5.87 -5.45
CA PRO A 106 1.65 4.52 -5.96
C PRO A 106 3.15 4.24 -6.13
N VAL A 107 3.91 5.23 -6.60
CA VAL A 107 5.38 5.11 -6.76
C VAL A 107 6.07 4.84 -5.42
N VAL A 108 5.68 5.56 -4.37
CA VAL A 108 6.25 5.39 -3.02
C VAL A 108 5.87 4.03 -2.46
N GLN A 109 4.65 3.55 -2.72
CA GLN A 109 4.21 2.21 -2.30
C GLN A 109 5.01 1.10 -3.00
N VAL A 110 5.38 1.26 -4.27
CA VAL A 110 6.22 0.31 -4.98
C VAL A 110 7.65 0.28 -4.43
N MET A 111 8.21 1.45 -4.09
CA MET A 111 9.56 1.55 -3.53
C MET A 111 9.66 1.01 -2.10
N ARG A 112 8.56 0.96 -1.35
CA ARG A 112 8.57 0.41 0.01
C ARG A 112 8.78 -1.10 -0.03
N LEU A 113 9.81 -1.55 0.68
CA LEU A 113 10.05 -2.95 0.96
C LEU A 113 8.91 -3.50 1.83
N HIS A 114 7.95 -4.12 1.18
CA HIS A 114 6.90 -4.84 1.88
C HIS A 114 7.43 -6.19 2.36
N LEU A 115 7.39 -6.43 3.68
CA LEU A 115 7.72 -7.74 4.27
C LEU A 115 6.87 -8.89 3.67
N VAL A 116 5.66 -8.55 3.20
CA VAL A 116 4.67 -9.52 2.72
C VAL A 116 4.87 -9.87 1.24
N ALA A 117 5.19 -8.90 0.38
CA ALA A 117 5.24 -9.07 -1.07
C ALA A 117 6.58 -8.59 -1.63
N SER A 118 7.12 -9.35 -2.59
CA SER A 118 8.33 -8.97 -3.31
C SER A 118 8.12 -7.62 -4.02
N PRO A 119 9.08 -6.67 -3.97
CA PRO A 119 8.99 -5.40 -4.70
C PRO A 119 8.70 -5.59 -6.19
N ILE A 120 9.25 -6.64 -6.80
CA ILE A 120 9.03 -6.99 -8.21
C ILE A 120 7.53 -7.23 -8.48
N LEU A 121 6.84 -7.95 -7.60
CA LEU A 121 5.41 -8.24 -7.76
C LEU A 121 4.55 -6.98 -7.59
N ASN A 122 4.95 -6.06 -6.72
CA ASN A 122 4.25 -4.78 -6.57
C ASN A 122 4.40 -3.93 -7.83
N THR A 123 5.61 -3.86 -8.40
CA THR A 123 5.85 -3.15 -9.67
C THR A 123 5.04 -3.77 -10.79
N LEU A 124 5.06 -5.11 -10.93
CA LEU A 124 4.32 -5.83 -11.96
C LEU A 124 2.80 -5.70 -11.78
N SER A 125 2.32 -5.69 -10.55
CA SER A 125 0.90 -5.45 -10.28
C SER A 125 0.51 -4.01 -10.62
N LEU A 126 1.38 -3.03 -10.37
CA LEU A 126 1.12 -1.62 -10.70
C LEU A 126 1.14 -1.41 -12.22
N SER A 127 2.12 -1.99 -12.94
CA SER A 127 2.17 -1.95 -14.40
C SER A 127 0.94 -2.60 -15.00
N CYS A 128 0.57 -3.79 -14.51
CA CYS A 128 -0.64 -4.50 -14.94
C CYS A 128 -1.90 -3.68 -14.70
N SER A 129 -1.99 -2.99 -13.56
CA SER A 129 -3.12 -2.11 -13.28
C SER A 129 -3.24 -0.94 -14.27
N THR A 130 -2.09 -0.40 -14.70
CA THR A 130 -2.01 0.76 -15.58
C THR A 130 -2.21 0.36 -17.04
N PHE A 131 -1.40 -0.58 -17.55
CA PHE A 131 -1.49 -1.06 -18.93
C PHE A 131 -2.78 -1.84 -19.18
N GLY A 132 -3.26 -2.61 -18.20
CA GLY A 132 -4.56 -3.27 -18.29
C GLY A 132 -5.69 -2.28 -18.50
N ALA A 133 -5.72 -1.18 -17.73
CA ALA A 133 -6.80 -0.20 -17.84
C ALA A 133 -6.72 0.58 -19.15
N LEU A 134 -5.52 0.89 -19.65
CA LEU A 134 -5.29 1.49 -20.97
C LEU A 134 -5.64 0.55 -22.13
N ALA A 135 -5.37 -0.75 -22.00
CA ALA A 135 -5.71 -1.75 -22.99
C ALA A 135 -7.22 -1.98 -23.06
N VAL A 136 -7.91 -2.03 -21.92
CA VAL A 136 -9.37 -2.14 -21.87
C VAL A 136 -10.03 -0.89 -22.47
N SER A 137 -9.56 0.32 -22.16
CA SER A 137 -10.09 1.53 -22.79
C SER A 137 -9.90 1.54 -24.31
N ALA A 138 -8.72 1.13 -24.79
CA ALA A 138 -8.44 0.97 -26.22
C ALA A 138 -9.38 -0.06 -26.90
N PHE A 139 -9.66 -1.17 -26.23
CA PHE A 139 -10.55 -2.22 -26.75
C PHE A 139 -11.97 -1.70 -26.98
N PHE A 140 -12.52 -0.95 -26.03
CA PHE A 140 -13.87 -0.39 -26.15
C PHE A 140 -13.99 0.70 -27.21
N LEU A 141 -12.97 1.55 -27.37
CA LEU A 141 -12.96 2.57 -28.43
C LEU A 141 -12.87 1.96 -29.83
N LYS A 142 -12.28 0.77 -29.98
CA LYS A 142 -12.24 0.08 -31.29
C LYS A 142 -13.62 -0.51 -31.67
N THR A 143 -14.41 -0.96 -30.70
CA THR A 143 -15.69 -1.64 -30.98
C THR A 143 -16.77 -0.75 -31.60
N THR A 144 -16.68 0.58 -31.43
CA THR A 144 -17.63 1.53 -32.03
C THR A 144 -17.49 1.67 -33.55
N SER A 145 -16.35 1.26 -34.14
CA SER A 145 -16.08 1.39 -35.58
C SER A 145 -16.36 0.12 -36.41
N PHE A 146 -16.65 -1.03 -35.77
CA PHE A 146 -16.90 -2.29 -36.47
C PHE A 146 -18.33 -2.45 -37.05
N GLY A 147 -19.16 -1.40 -37.00
CA GLY A 147 -20.45 -1.37 -37.66
C GLY A 147 -20.33 -1.17 -39.17
N THR A 148 -19.92 -2.20 -39.92
CA THR A 148 -19.74 -2.19 -41.38
C THR A 148 -21.04 -2.07 -42.21
N GLY A 149 -22.07 -1.39 -41.70
CA GLY A 149 -23.33 -1.27 -42.43
C GLY A 149 -24.36 -0.24 -41.95
N SER A 150 -24.05 0.64 -40.99
CA SER A 150 -25.00 1.71 -40.65
C SER A 150 -24.79 2.92 -41.57
N SER A 151 -25.79 3.16 -42.42
CA SER A 151 -25.99 4.33 -43.30
C SER A 151 -25.36 5.64 -42.81
N GLU A 152 -24.77 6.41 -43.74
CA GLU A 152 -24.04 7.69 -43.57
C GLU A 152 -24.77 8.82 -42.81
N GLU A 153 -25.97 8.59 -42.28
CA GLU A 153 -26.80 9.57 -41.57
C GLU A 153 -27.05 9.17 -40.12
N CYS A 154 -26.02 8.71 -39.40
CA CYS A 154 -26.11 8.68 -37.95
C CYS A 154 -25.96 10.13 -37.45
N PRO A 155 -26.99 10.75 -36.85
CA PRO A 155 -26.91 12.13 -36.38
C PRO A 155 -25.78 12.27 -35.38
N ARG A 156 -24.99 13.35 -35.53
CA ARG A 156 -23.90 13.72 -34.61
C ARG A 156 -24.33 13.43 -33.19
N GLU A 157 -23.66 12.46 -32.57
CA GLU A 157 -23.94 12.10 -31.18
C GLU A 157 -23.83 13.35 -30.30
N ASN A 158 -24.77 13.49 -29.37
CA ASN A 158 -24.76 14.60 -28.44
C ASN A 158 -23.39 14.63 -27.73
N PRO A 159 -22.69 15.77 -27.70
CA PRO A 159 -21.36 15.86 -27.11
C PRO A 159 -21.34 15.46 -25.63
N VAL A 160 -22.47 15.57 -24.95
CA VAL A 160 -22.66 15.14 -23.56
C VAL A 160 -22.52 13.62 -23.41
N ILE A 161 -23.03 12.83 -24.37
CA ILE A 161 -22.95 11.36 -24.31
C ILE A 161 -21.49 10.92 -24.44
N LEU A 162 -20.74 11.52 -25.37
CA LEU A 162 -19.30 11.27 -25.53
C LEU A 162 -18.53 11.52 -24.23
N VAL A 163 -18.79 12.66 -23.57
CA VAL A 163 -18.15 12.97 -22.27
C VAL A 163 -18.51 11.95 -21.19
N ILE A 164 -19.77 11.50 -21.13
CA ILE A 164 -20.19 10.48 -20.15
C ILE A 164 -19.47 9.15 -20.44
N VAL A 165 -19.35 8.74 -21.70
CA VAL A 165 -18.64 7.53 -22.11
C VAL A 165 -17.16 7.63 -21.74
N ASP A 166 -16.51 8.77 -22.02
CA ASP A 166 -15.11 9.03 -21.69
C ASP A 166 -14.84 8.99 -20.17
N ILE A 167 -15.84 9.29 -19.33
CA ILE A 167 -15.73 9.17 -17.86
C ILE A 167 -16.02 7.74 -17.38
N MET A 168 -17.05 7.09 -17.91
CA MET A 168 -17.48 5.76 -17.48
C MET A 168 -16.50 4.66 -17.90
N LEU A 169 -15.89 4.81 -19.07
CA LEU A 169 -15.00 3.80 -19.62
C LEU A 169 -13.74 3.56 -18.74
N PRO A 170 -13.00 4.58 -18.28
CA PRO A 170 -11.91 4.40 -17.32
C PRO A 170 -12.34 3.75 -16.00
N LEU A 171 -13.55 4.05 -15.52
CA LEU A 171 -14.10 3.45 -14.29
C LEU A 171 -14.33 1.95 -14.48
N PHE A 172 -14.97 1.57 -15.58
CA PHE A 172 -15.20 0.17 -15.91
C PHE A 172 -13.88 -0.58 -16.17
N ALA A 173 -12.97 0.02 -16.92
CA ALA A 173 -11.64 -0.54 -17.18
C ALA A 173 -10.88 -0.82 -15.87
N SER A 174 -10.92 0.14 -14.93
CA SER A 174 -10.29 -0.02 -13.62
C SER A 174 -10.90 -1.17 -12.82
N PHE A 175 -12.22 -1.38 -12.92
CA PHE A 175 -12.90 -2.48 -12.25
C PHE A 175 -12.50 -3.85 -12.82
N VAL A 176 -12.44 -3.99 -14.15
CA VAL A 176 -12.03 -5.24 -14.82
C VAL A 176 -10.61 -5.62 -14.42
N VAL A 177 -9.71 -4.64 -14.40
CA VAL A 177 -8.29 -4.84 -14.10
C VAL A 177 -8.05 -5.09 -12.61
N TRP A 178 -8.98 -4.70 -11.75
CA TRP A 178 -8.90 -5.00 -10.32
C TRP A 178 -9.09 -6.49 -10.02
N LEU A 179 -9.81 -7.24 -10.87
CA LEU A 179 -10.04 -8.68 -10.69
C LEU A 179 -8.74 -9.50 -10.58
N PRO A 180 -7.78 -9.43 -11.53
CA PRO A 180 -6.52 -10.17 -11.41
C PRO A 180 -5.70 -9.72 -10.18
N MET A 181 -5.77 -8.44 -9.80
CA MET A 181 -5.09 -7.94 -8.60
C MET A 181 -5.68 -8.54 -7.32
N VAL A 182 -7.00 -8.54 -7.16
CA VAL A 182 -7.70 -9.15 -6.02
C VAL A 182 -7.42 -10.65 -5.97
N PHE A 183 -7.43 -11.32 -7.12
CA PHE A 183 -7.09 -12.73 -7.21
C PHE A 183 -5.65 -13.00 -6.73
N GLY A 184 -4.69 -12.17 -7.14
CA GLY A 184 -3.32 -12.21 -6.64
C GLY A 184 -3.23 -12.01 -5.12
N LEU A 185 -3.96 -11.02 -4.57
CA LEU A 185 -4.03 -10.77 -3.13
C LEU A 185 -4.66 -11.94 -2.35
N MET A 186 -5.69 -12.57 -2.90
CA MET A 186 -6.31 -13.76 -2.29
C MET A 186 -5.34 -14.94 -2.25
N LEU A 187 -4.54 -15.11 -3.30
CA LEU A 187 -3.51 -16.16 -3.36
C LEU A 187 -2.30 -15.87 -2.46
N HIS A 188 -1.99 -14.59 -2.22
CA HIS A 188 -0.95 -14.12 -1.30
C HIS A 188 -1.37 -14.01 0.16
N ARG A 189 -2.67 -14.05 0.49
CA ARG A 189 -3.14 -14.09 1.89
C ARG A 189 -2.66 -15.38 2.55
N ARG A 190 -1.51 -15.30 3.23
CA ARG A 190 -0.91 -16.42 3.95
C ARG A 190 -0.47 -15.94 5.34
N PRO A 191 -0.87 -16.65 6.41
CA PRO A 191 -0.37 -16.35 7.73
C PRO A 191 1.14 -16.65 7.76
N VAL A 192 1.95 -15.63 8.04
CA VAL A 192 3.38 -15.81 8.35
C VAL A 192 3.44 -16.31 9.78
N ALA A 193 3.10 -17.58 9.99
CA ALA A 193 3.32 -18.22 11.27
C ALA A 193 4.83 -18.42 11.44
N TYR A 194 5.37 -17.99 12.58
CA TYR A 194 6.73 -18.38 12.97
C TYR A 194 6.76 -19.91 13.10
N VAL A 195 7.69 -20.55 12.41
CA VAL A 195 7.90 -21.99 12.47
C VAL A 195 9.28 -22.24 13.06
N GLU A 196 9.30 -22.91 14.20
CA GLU A 196 10.51 -23.19 14.98
C GLU A 196 11.39 -24.26 14.31
N ASP A 197 10.78 -25.19 13.56
CA ASP A 197 11.45 -26.24 12.80
C ASP A 197 12.14 -25.68 11.54
N PRO A 198 13.48 -25.77 11.42
CA PRO A 198 14.24 -25.21 10.31
C PRO A 198 13.90 -25.88 8.96
N ASP A 199 13.60 -27.18 8.93
CA ASP A 199 13.32 -27.89 7.68
C ASP A 199 11.98 -27.46 7.08
N ARG A 200 10.98 -27.30 7.95
CA ARG A 200 9.67 -26.74 7.56
C ARG A 200 9.81 -25.30 7.08
N ARG A 201 10.67 -24.51 7.73
CA ARG A 201 10.94 -23.13 7.32
C ARG A 201 11.52 -23.06 5.90
N ILE A 202 12.52 -23.89 5.58
CA ILE A 202 13.11 -23.95 4.23
C ILE A 202 12.04 -24.32 3.20
N MET A 203 11.23 -25.34 3.47
CA MET A 203 10.15 -25.75 2.56
C MET A 203 9.12 -24.64 2.34
N MET A 204 8.74 -23.89 3.39
CA MET A 204 7.82 -22.76 3.28
C MET A 204 8.42 -21.61 2.47
N VAL A 205 9.71 -21.31 2.64
CA VAL A 205 10.42 -20.28 1.88
C VAL A 205 10.52 -20.67 0.40
N ALA A 206 10.89 -21.92 0.10
CA ALA A 206 10.93 -22.41 -1.28
C ALA A 206 9.54 -22.34 -1.94
N ARG A 207 8.49 -22.79 -1.25
CA ARG A 207 7.11 -22.70 -1.75
C ARG A 207 6.66 -21.26 -1.98
N LYS A 208 7.06 -20.33 -1.11
CA LYS A 208 6.80 -18.89 -1.28
C LYS A 208 7.46 -18.40 -2.56
N PHE A 209 8.75 -18.66 -2.72
CA PHE A 209 9.52 -18.24 -3.88
C PHE A 209 8.94 -18.80 -5.19
N THR A 210 8.55 -20.08 -5.23
CA THR A 210 7.91 -20.67 -6.41
C THR A 210 6.59 -19.98 -6.74
N LEU A 211 5.75 -19.66 -5.75
CA LEU A 211 4.49 -18.96 -6.00
C LEU A 211 4.74 -17.54 -6.49
N ASP A 212 5.66 -16.81 -5.87
CA ASP A 212 6.02 -15.45 -6.27
C ASP A 212 6.53 -15.44 -7.72
N MET A 213 7.30 -16.45 -8.12
CA MET A 213 7.75 -16.61 -9.52
C MET A 213 6.61 -16.90 -10.48
N VAL A 214 5.68 -17.79 -10.12
CA VAL A 214 4.50 -18.09 -10.96
C VAL A 214 3.62 -16.85 -11.13
N MET A 215 3.40 -16.09 -10.06
CA MET A 215 2.66 -14.84 -10.11
C MET A 215 3.36 -13.77 -10.94
N GLY A 216 4.68 -13.62 -10.76
CA GLY A 216 5.48 -12.68 -11.54
C GLY A 216 5.40 -13.01 -13.04
N ALA A 217 5.52 -14.29 -13.41
CA ALA A 217 5.36 -14.73 -14.78
C ALA A 217 3.95 -14.45 -15.33
N ALA A 218 2.89 -14.68 -14.53
CA ALA A 218 1.52 -14.39 -14.93
C ALA A 218 1.29 -12.88 -15.18
N TYR A 219 1.77 -12.01 -14.29
CA TYR A 219 1.68 -10.56 -14.50
C TYR A 219 2.48 -10.10 -15.72
N LEU A 220 3.69 -10.63 -15.94
CA LEU A 220 4.50 -10.30 -17.11
C LEU A 220 3.81 -10.68 -18.43
N VAL A 221 3.21 -11.88 -18.50
CA VAL A 221 2.45 -12.30 -19.69
C VAL A 221 1.23 -11.40 -19.90
N LEU A 222 0.52 -11.06 -18.84
CA LEU A 222 -0.64 -10.17 -18.92
C LEU A 222 -0.25 -8.76 -19.39
N ASP A 223 0.81 -8.18 -18.82
CA ASP A 223 1.36 -6.90 -19.24
C ASP A 223 1.77 -6.91 -20.72
N PHE A 224 2.45 -7.96 -21.15
CA PHE A 224 2.84 -8.13 -22.55
C PHE A 224 1.62 -8.13 -23.49
N VAL A 225 0.56 -8.88 -23.14
CA VAL A 225 -0.69 -8.89 -23.90
C VAL A 225 -1.34 -7.51 -23.92
N CYS A 226 -1.40 -6.81 -22.78
CA CYS A 226 -1.96 -5.46 -22.70
C CYS A 226 -1.20 -4.48 -23.60
N ILE A 227 0.14 -4.54 -23.59
CA ILE A 227 0.98 -3.71 -24.46
C ILE A 227 0.72 -4.02 -25.94
N LEU A 228 0.61 -5.30 -26.33
CA LEU A 228 0.27 -5.68 -27.71
C LEU A 228 -1.10 -5.13 -28.14
N VAL A 229 -2.10 -5.17 -27.27
CA VAL A 229 -3.43 -4.59 -27.54
C VAL A 229 -3.32 -3.09 -27.78
N ILE A 230 -2.58 -2.36 -26.94
CA ILE A 230 -2.38 -0.91 -27.08
C ILE A 230 -1.65 -0.60 -28.40
N ILE A 231 -0.57 -1.31 -28.71
CA ILE A 231 0.18 -1.12 -29.97
C ILE A 231 -0.73 -1.39 -31.18
N THR A 232 -1.50 -2.48 -31.15
CA THR A 232 -2.43 -2.83 -32.22
C THR A 232 -3.54 -1.78 -32.38
N PHE A 233 -4.03 -1.21 -31.28
CA PHE A 233 -4.97 -0.09 -31.31
C PHE A 233 -4.34 1.13 -31.95
N LEU A 234 -3.18 1.58 -31.46
CA LEU A 234 -2.47 2.75 -31.98
C LEU A 234 -2.11 2.63 -33.48
N ALA A 235 -1.87 1.41 -33.97
CA ALA A 235 -1.60 1.16 -35.38
C ALA A 235 -2.83 1.29 -36.29
N ASN A 236 -4.06 1.16 -35.76
CA ASN A 236 -5.30 1.08 -36.54
C ASN A 236 -6.32 2.19 -36.21
N VAL A 237 -5.99 3.08 -35.28
CA VAL A 237 -6.93 4.08 -34.75
C VAL A 237 -7.01 5.32 -35.65
N THR A 238 -8.19 5.93 -35.76
CA THR A 238 -8.35 7.23 -36.41
C THR A 238 -7.77 8.35 -35.53
N LEU A 239 -7.44 9.51 -36.10
CA LEU A 239 -6.88 10.62 -35.32
C LEU A 239 -7.83 11.08 -34.19
N THR A 240 -9.14 11.09 -34.47
CA THR A 240 -10.18 11.47 -33.50
C THR A 240 -10.21 10.52 -32.31
N ASP A 241 -10.27 9.21 -32.57
CA ASP A 241 -10.31 8.19 -31.52
C ASP A 241 -9.01 8.15 -30.70
N ALA A 242 -7.87 8.45 -31.34
CA ALA A 242 -6.58 8.57 -30.65
C ALA A 242 -6.60 9.71 -29.61
N TYR A 243 -7.22 10.84 -29.93
CA TYR A 243 -7.37 11.95 -28.98
C TYR A 243 -8.29 11.59 -27.82
N HIS A 244 -9.44 10.94 -28.07
CA HIS A 244 -10.35 10.48 -27.01
C HIS A 244 -9.67 9.45 -26.10
N TRP A 245 -8.91 8.52 -26.68
CA TRP A 245 -8.11 7.56 -25.91
C TRP A 245 -7.04 8.25 -25.07
N LEU A 246 -6.31 9.23 -25.64
CA LEU A 246 -5.27 9.96 -24.92
C LEU A 246 -5.84 10.77 -23.75
N ILE A 247 -6.98 11.44 -23.94
CA ILE A 247 -7.68 12.16 -22.87
C ILE A 247 -8.12 11.18 -21.78
N SER A 248 -8.72 10.05 -22.16
CA SER A 248 -9.12 9.00 -21.22
C SER A 248 -7.93 8.43 -20.45
N ALA A 249 -6.79 8.21 -21.12
CA ALA A 249 -5.54 7.76 -20.51
C ALA A 249 -4.99 8.80 -19.51
N ALA A 250 -4.98 10.08 -19.88
CA ALA A 250 -4.54 11.16 -19.02
C ALA A 250 -5.44 11.29 -17.77
N LEU A 251 -6.75 11.20 -17.94
CA LEU A 251 -7.71 11.21 -16.83
C LEU A 251 -7.53 9.99 -15.92
N LEU A 252 -7.28 8.82 -16.49
CA LEU A 252 -7.01 7.60 -15.72
C LEU A 252 -5.74 7.74 -14.87
N LEU A 253 -4.65 8.27 -15.42
CA LEU A 253 -3.40 8.52 -14.70
C LEU A 253 -3.58 9.59 -13.62
N LEU A 254 -4.20 10.72 -13.96
CA LEU A 254 -4.51 11.79 -12.99
C LEU A 254 -5.35 11.26 -11.83
N ARG A 255 -6.35 10.43 -12.13
CA ARG A 255 -7.22 9.82 -11.12
C ARG A 255 -6.45 8.87 -10.20
N SER A 256 -5.66 7.98 -10.78
CA SER A 256 -4.98 6.92 -10.02
C SER A 256 -3.74 7.42 -9.27
N TRP A 257 -3.01 8.39 -9.80
CA TRP A 257 -1.76 8.89 -9.20
C TRP A 257 -1.96 10.09 -8.29
N LEU A 258 -2.92 10.98 -8.59
CA LEU A 258 -3.16 12.19 -7.80
C LEU A 258 -4.47 12.17 -7.04
N LEU A 259 -5.60 11.99 -7.73
CA LEU A 259 -6.91 12.16 -7.08
C LEU A 259 -7.16 11.09 -6.01
N TRP A 260 -6.85 9.83 -6.28
CA TRP A 260 -7.12 8.74 -5.35
C TRP A 260 -6.28 8.81 -4.06
N PRO A 261 -4.94 8.99 -4.12
CA PRO A 261 -4.15 9.22 -2.91
C PRO A 261 -4.58 10.47 -2.13
N LEU A 262 -5.00 11.53 -2.83
CA LEU A 262 -5.48 12.76 -2.19
C LEU A 262 -6.80 12.52 -1.45
N VAL A 263 -7.77 11.87 -2.10
CA VAL A 263 -9.06 11.51 -1.48
C VAL A 263 -8.83 10.62 -0.26
N LEU A 264 -7.97 9.60 -0.37
CA LEU A 264 -7.64 8.74 0.76
C LEU A 264 -6.96 9.51 1.90
N ALA A 265 -6.04 10.43 1.60
CA ALA A 265 -5.40 11.27 2.61
C ALA A 265 -6.40 12.22 3.31
N LEU A 266 -7.40 12.73 2.58
CA LEU A 266 -8.46 13.57 3.14
C LEU A 266 -9.45 12.75 4.00
N VAL A 267 -9.83 11.56 3.54
CA VAL A 267 -10.65 10.62 4.32
C VAL A 267 -9.91 10.22 5.58
N TRP A 268 -8.61 9.91 5.47
CA TRP A 268 -7.73 9.62 6.60
C TRP A 268 -7.74 10.76 7.62
N ARG A 269 -7.46 11.99 7.17
CA ARG A 269 -7.52 13.22 7.97
C ARG A 269 -8.87 13.35 8.68
N PHE A 270 -9.97 13.12 7.97
CA PHE A 270 -11.31 13.24 8.52
C PHE A 270 -11.57 12.20 9.61
N CYS A 271 -11.24 10.93 9.34
CA CYS A 271 -11.37 9.83 10.30
C CYS A 271 -10.50 10.06 11.54
N ALA A 272 -9.24 10.47 11.35
CA ALA A 272 -8.35 10.83 12.45
C ALA A 272 -8.93 11.98 13.27
N SER A 273 -9.35 13.07 12.63
CA SER A 273 -9.96 14.23 13.33
C SER A 273 -11.22 13.85 14.12
N ARG A 274 -12.02 12.91 13.61
CA ARG A 274 -13.22 12.41 14.31
C ARG A 274 -12.87 11.49 15.47
N SER A 275 -11.94 10.57 15.26
CA SER A 275 -11.49 9.63 16.30
C SER A 275 -10.88 10.39 17.48
N MET A 276 -10.11 11.43 17.21
CA MET A 276 -9.44 12.23 18.22
C MET A 276 -10.37 13.13 19.03
N ARG A 277 -11.62 13.32 18.61
CA ARG A 277 -12.63 14.02 19.45
C ARG A 277 -13.23 13.11 20.52
N SER A 278 -12.96 11.80 20.48
CA SER A 278 -13.44 10.85 21.48
C SER A 278 -12.38 10.65 22.57
N PRO A 279 -12.59 11.13 23.81
CA PRO A 279 -11.62 11.00 24.89
C PRO A 279 -11.33 9.53 25.26
N GLY A 280 -12.32 8.65 25.11
CA GLY A 280 -12.12 7.21 25.37
C GLY A 280 -11.16 6.57 24.37
N LEU A 281 -11.22 6.97 23.08
CA LEU A 281 -10.30 6.49 22.05
C LEU A 281 -8.87 7.01 22.27
N GLN A 282 -8.72 8.25 22.76
CA GLN A 282 -7.41 8.80 23.10
C GLN A 282 -6.74 8.02 24.24
N GLN A 283 -7.51 7.68 25.29
CA GLN A 283 -6.99 6.87 26.41
C GLN A 283 -6.56 5.49 25.94
N VAL A 284 -7.38 4.80 25.15
CA VAL A 284 -7.05 3.47 24.61
C VAL A 284 -5.84 3.54 23.68
N ALA A 285 -5.74 4.59 22.85
CA ALA A 285 -4.59 4.78 21.96
C ALA A 285 -3.30 5.05 22.75
N ALA A 286 -3.35 5.90 23.78
CA ALA A 286 -2.22 6.19 24.65
C ALA A 286 -1.76 4.94 25.42
N GLU A 287 -2.70 4.18 25.98
CA GLU A 287 -2.40 2.92 26.66
C GLU A 287 -1.80 1.88 25.71
N ALA A 288 -2.34 1.75 24.50
CA ALA A 288 -1.80 0.83 23.50
C ALA A 288 -0.38 1.24 23.07
N LEU A 289 -0.13 2.53 22.88
CA LEU A 289 1.20 3.04 22.53
C LEU A 289 2.20 2.80 23.66
N GLN A 290 1.79 3.02 24.90
CA GLN A 290 2.61 2.75 26.08
C GLN A 290 2.97 1.27 26.19
N ARG A 291 1.99 0.36 26.02
CA ARG A 291 2.25 -1.09 26.04
C ARG A 291 3.22 -1.54 24.93
N VAL A 292 3.16 -0.92 23.76
CA VAL A 292 4.12 -1.20 22.68
C VAL A 292 5.52 -0.72 23.06
N HIS A 293 5.64 0.47 23.65
CA HIS A 293 6.92 0.98 24.11
C HIS A 293 7.53 0.11 25.22
N GLU A 294 6.73 -0.26 26.22
CA GLU A 294 7.15 -1.17 27.29
C GLU A 294 7.60 -2.54 26.74
N ALA A 295 6.86 -3.11 25.78
CA ALA A 295 7.25 -4.37 25.15
C ALA A 295 8.56 -4.26 24.36
N GLU A 296 8.81 -3.12 23.72
CA GLU A 296 10.06 -2.85 23.00
C GLU A 296 11.25 -2.68 23.95
N GLU A 297 11.05 -2.05 25.11
CA GLU A 297 12.07 -1.95 26.16
C GLU A 297 12.42 -3.33 26.78
N VAL A 298 11.42 -4.19 26.99
CA VAL A 298 11.66 -5.56 27.48
C VAL A 298 12.50 -6.36 26.49
N LEU A 299 12.12 -6.37 25.21
CA LEU A 299 12.90 -7.04 24.16
C LEU A 299 14.34 -6.51 24.09
N ARG A 300 14.52 -5.19 24.30
CA ARG A 300 15.87 -4.60 24.37
C ARG A 300 16.70 -5.14 25.53
N MET A 301 16.12 -5.21 26.73
CA MET A 301 16.84 -5.72 27.89
C MET A 301 17.25 -7.18 27.70
N GLU A 302 16.40 -7.99 27.06
CA GLU A 302 16.71 -9.38 26.71
C GLU A 302 17.87 -9.49 25.70
N GLU A 303 17.89 -8.64 24.66
CA GLU A 303 18.98 -8.60 23.67
C GLU A 303 20.33 -8.16 24.29
N GLU A 304 20.31 -7.18 25.20
CA GLU A 304 21.50 -6.72 25.92
C GLU A 304 22.04 -7.81 26.87
N GLU A 305 21.15 -8.49 27.61
CA GLU A 305 21.53 -9.59 28.49
C GLU A 305 22.11 -10.78 27.69
N GLU A 306 21.49 -11.14 26.56
CA GLU A 306 22.00 -12.18 25.68
C GLU A 306 23.36 -11.79 25.07
N SER A 307 23.55 -10.52 24.71
CA SER A 307 24.83 -10.00 24.22
C SER A 307 25.94 -10.09 25.27
N ASP A 308 25.63 -9.81 26.54
CA ASP A 308 26.59 -9.90 27.64
C ASP A 308 26.94 -11.33 28.03
N GLN A 309 25.98 -12.25 27.93
CA GLN A 309 26.19 -13.68 28.17
C GLN A 309 26.98 -14.38 27.06
N ARG A 310 27.06 -13.80 25.85
CA ARG A 310 27.89 -14.37 24.77
C ARG A 310 29.37 -14.38 25.17
N PRO A 311 30.06 -15.51 25.00
CA PRO A 311 31.47 -15.61 25.36
C PRO A 311 32.31 -14.62 24.53
N PRO A 312 33.47 -14.15 25.02
CA PRO A 312 34.25 -13.09 24.38
C PRO A 312 34.65 -13.37 22.93
N TRP A 313 34.74 -14.64 22.55
CA TRP A 313 35.07 -15.08 21.20
C TRP A 313 33.85 -15.11 20.24
N MET A 314 32.63 -14.93 20.77
CA MET A 314 31.40 -14.73 19.99
C MET A 314 30.97 -13.25 19.88
N ARG A 315 31.57 -12.34 20.65
CA ARG A 315 31.30 -10.88 20.59
C ARG A 315 32.09 -10.22 19.45
#